data_AF-A0A938B5Y8-F1
#
_entry.id   AF-A0A938B5Y8-F1
#
_cell.length_a   1.000
_cell.length_b   1.000
_cell.length_c   1.000
_cell.angle_alpha   90.00
_cell.angle_beta   90.00
_cell.angle_gamma   90.00
#
_symmetry.space_group_name_H-M   'P 1'
#
loop_
_entity.id
_entity.type
_entity.pdbx_description
1 polymer ?
#
loop_
_entity_poly.entity_id
_entity_poly.type
_entity_poly.pdbx_seq_one_letter_code
_entity_poly.pdbx_strand_id
1 'polypeptide(L)'
;MAKSLIIVESPAKAKTIKKYLGAGFTVKASVGHVKDLPEHRLGIDIAHDFAPEYVPIKGKKKLLQELRAEAEKVEHVYLAPDPDREG
;
A
#
# COMPACT_ATOMS: atom_id res chain seq x y z
N MET A 1 19.91 -0.53 -10.81
CA MET A 1 18.61 -0.95 -10.24
C MET A 1 18.29 0.00 -9.10
N ALA A 2 17.02 0.38 -8.91
CA ALA A 2 16.64 1.17 -7.74
C ALA A 2 16.97 0.36 -6.47
N LYS A 3 17.54 1.00 -5.45
CA LYS A 3 17.90 0.34 -4.18
C LYS A 3 16.71 0.22 -3.24
N SER A 4 15.69 1.06 -3.46
CA SER A 4 14.58 1.20 -2.53
C SER A 4 13.25 1.43 -3.25
N LEU A 5 12.19 0.90 -2.66
CA LEU A 5 10.80 1.14 -3.06
C LEU A 5 10.14 2.09 -2.05
N ILE A 6 9.44 3.10 -2.55
CA ILE A 6 8.61 4.00 -1.75
C ILE A 6 7.16 3.81 -2.18
N ILE A 7 6.29 3.55 -1.21
CA ILE A 7 4.85 3.38 -1.42
C ILE A 7 4.12 4.58 -0.80
N VAL A 8 3.34 5.29 -1.62
CA VAL A 8 2.51 6.44 -1.21
C VAL A 8 1.04 6.18 -1.54
N GLU A 9 0.10 6.95 -0.99
CA GLU A 9 -1.32 6.72 -1.23
C GLU A 9 -1.79 7.17 -2.62
N SER A 10 -1.26 8.28 -3.15
CA SER A 10 -1.76 8.92 -4.37
C SER A 10 -0.76 8.96 -5.54
N PRO A 11 -1.21 8.82 -6.81
CA PRO A 11 -0.34 8.96 -7.99
C PRO A 11 0.31 10.35 -8.11
N ALA A 12 -0.34 11.39 -7.59
CA ALA A 12 0.18 12.75 -7.58
C ALA A 12 1.43 12.87 -6.70
N LYS A 13 1.37 12.38 -5.45
CA LYS A 13 2.55 12.34 -4.57
C LYS A 13 3.67 11.50 -5.15
N ALA A 14 3.35 10.37 -5.78
CA ALA A 14 4.35 9.52 -6.40
C ALA A 14 5.16 10.28 -7.47
N LYS A 15 4.48 11.07 -8.31
CA LYS A 15 5.12 11.93 -9.31
C LYS A 15 5.98 13.02 -8.66
N THR A 16 5.52 13.64 -7.58
CA THR A 16 6.25 14.70 -6.88
C THR A 16 7.50 14.17 -6.18
N ILE A 17 7.38 13.11 -5.38
CA ILE A 17 8.49 12.51 -4.63
C ILE A 17 9.56 11.95 -5.57
N LYS A 18 9.15 11.35 -6.70
CA LYS A 18 10.08 10.88 -7.73
C LYS A 18 10.98 12.00 -8.27
N LYS A 19 10.49 13.24 -8.36
CA LYS A 19 11.28 14.40 -8.80
C LYS A 19 12.35 14.78 -7.78
N TYR A 20 12.13 14.55 -6.48
CA TYR A 20 13.07 14.91 -5.43
C TYR A 20 14.17 13.86 -5.21
N LEU A 21 13.82 12.57 -5.32
CA LEU A 21 14.72 11.49 -4.88
C LEU A 21 15.61 10.89 -5.99
N GLY A 22 15.29 11.15 -7.26
CA GLY A 22 16.12 10.71 -8.39
C GLY A 22 16.10 9.19 -8.63
N ALA A 23 17.11 8.69 -9.34
CA ALA A 23 17.11 7.34 -9.93
C ALA A 23 17.35 6.17 -8.92
N GLY A 24 17.69 6.49 -7.66
CA GLY A 24 17.91 5.48 -6.62
C GLY A 24 16.63 4.83 -6.09
N PHE A 25 15.47 5.42 -6.39
CA PHE A 25 14.19 5.04 -5.79
C PHE A 25 13.15 4.71 -6.86
N THR A 26 12.45 3.60 -6.63
CA THR A 26 11.17 3.32 -7.30
C THR A 26 10.05 3.88 -6.43
N VAL A 27 9.18 4.71 -6.99
CA VAL A 27 8.04 5.28 -6.26
C VAL A 27 6.75 4.75 -6.88
N LYS A 28 5.89 4.11 -6.07
CA LYS A 28 4.60 3.52 -6.48
C LYS A 28 3.47 4.05 -5.61
N ALA A 29 2.26 4.07 -6.17
CA ALA A 29 1.06 4.50 -5.45
C ALA A 29 0.15 3.30 -5.13
N SER A 30 -0.39 3.22 -3.92
CA SER A 30 -1.39 2.22 -3.52
C SER A 30 -2.82 2.58 -3.99
N VAL A 31 -3.01 3.84 -4.39
CA VAL A 31 -4.32 4.40 -4.79
C VAL A 31 -5.34 4.25 -3.66
N GLY A 32 -4.92 4.54 -2.42
CA GLY A 32 -5.68 4.35 -1.18
C GLY A 32 -5.61 2.92 -0.62
N HIS A 33 -6.56 2.55 0.25
CA HIS A 33 -6.63 1.27 0.97
C HIS A 33 -6.50 0.05 0.06
N VAL A 34 -5.74 -0.98 0.46
CA VAL A 34 -5.58 -2.22 -0.30
C VAL A 34 -6.35 -3.41 0.27
N LYS A 35 -6.80 -3.28 1.52
CA LYS A 35 -7.66 -4.22 2.24
C LYS A 35 -8.75 -3.44 2.97
N ASP A 36 -9.88 -4.09 3.17
CA ASP A 36 -11.02 -3.58 3.93
C ASP A 36 -11.77 -4.74 4.57
N LEU A 37 -12.79 -4.46 5.37
CA LEU A 37 -13.76 -5.45 5.83
C LEU A 37 -14.53 -6.05 4.63
N PRO A 38 -15.09 -7.26 4.76
CA PRO A 38 -15.84 -7.89 3.68
C PRO A 38 -17.13 -7.11 3.37
N GLU A 39 -17.44 -6.87 2.10
CA GLU A 39 -18.60 -6.06 1.68
C GLU A 39 -19.97 -6.62 2.10
N HIS A 40 -20.07 -7.94 2.33
CA HIS A 40 -21.35 -8.65 2.49
C HIS A 40 -21.51 -9.35 3.85
N ARG A 41 -20.61 -9.12 4.81
CA ARG A 41 -20.73 -9.61 6.19
C ARG A 41 -20.05 -8.65 7.14
N LEU A 42 -20.39 -8.70 8.43
CA LEU A 42 -19.87 -7.78 9.43
C LEU A 42 -18.34 -7.72 9.45
N GLY A 43 -17.67 -8.86 9.27
CA GLY A 43 -16.20 -8.92 9.25
C GLY A 43 -15.56 -8.62 10.61
N ILE A 44 -16.33 -8.55 11.69
CA ILE A 44 -15.84 -8.33 13.06
C ILE A 44 -16.30 -9.51 13.91
N ASP A 45 -15.35 -10.16 14.56
CA ASP A 45 -15.61 -11.22 15.53
C ASP A 45 -15.85 -10.62 16.93
N ILE A 46 -17.12 -10.42 17.28
CA ILE A 46 -17.53 -9.84 18.56
C ILE A 46 -17.18 -10.75 19.75
N ALA A 47 -17.09 -12.06 19.53
CA ALA A 47 -16.78 -13.03 20.59
C ALA A 47 -15.27 -13.08 20.91
N HIS A 48 -14.43 -12.73 19.93
CA HIS A 48 -12.97 -12.78 20.04
C HIS A 48 -12.37 -11.38 19.95
N ASP A 49 -12.65 -10.55 20.95
CA ASP A 49 -12.04 -9.21 21.15
C ASP A 49 -12.20 -8.26 19.95
N PHE A 50 -13.36 -8.31 19.28
CA PHE A 50 -13.64 -7.52 18.08
C PHE A 50 -12.62 -7.72 16.95
N ALA A 51 -12.04 -8.92 16.82
CA ALA A 51 -11.04 -9.20 15.80
C ALA A 51 -11.58 -8.93 14.38
N PRO A 52 -10.93 -8.06 13.59
CA PRO A 52 -11.37 -7.75 12.24
C PRO A 52 -10.86 -8.77 11.20
N GLU A 53 -11.71 -9.11 10.26
CA GLU A 53 -11.37 -9.86 9.06
C GLU A 53 -11.09 -8.88 7.91
N TYR A 54 -9.82 -8.66 7.59
CA TYR A 54 -9.45 -7.83 6.44
C TYR A 54 -9.27 -8.66 5.16
N VAL A 55 -10.01 -8.31 4.13
CA VAL A 55 -9.95 -8.92 2.80
C VAL A 55 -9.37 -7.95 1.76
N PRO A 56 -8.64 -8.42 0.73
CA PRO A 56 -8.20 -7.55 -0.36
C PRO A 56 -9.39 -6.92 -1.09
N ILE A 57 -9.34 -5.60 -1.31
CA ILE A 57 -10.40 -4.88 -2.03
C ILE A 57 -10.48 -5.38 -3.49
N LYS A 58 -11.71 -5.58 -3.98
CA LYS A 58 -11.97 -6.03 -5.34
C LYS A 58 -11.34 -5.05 -6.34
N GLY A 59 -10.63 -5.59 -7.34
CA GLY A 59 -9.91 -4.79 -8.33
C GLY A 59 -8.47 -4.41 -7.94
N LYS A 60 -8.07 -4.51 -6.67
CA LYS A 60 -6.69 -4.21 -6.23
C LYS A 60 -5.72 -5.39 -6.26
N LYS A 61 -6.18 -6.57 -6.69
CA LYS A 61 -5.33 -7.79 -6.79
C LYS A 61 -4.08 -7.58 -7.66
N LYS A 62 -4.24 -6.96 -8.84
CA LYS A 62 -3.12 -6.71 -9.76
C LYS A 62 -2.09 -5.74 -9.15
N LEU A 63 -2.58 -4.69 -8.49
CA LEU A 63 -1.74 -3.72 -7.79
C LEU A 63 -0.94 -4.39 -6.67
N LEU A 64 -1.57 -5.23 -5.84
CA LEU A 64 -0.89 -5.97 -4.78
C LEU A 64 0.20 -6.89 -5.33
N GLN A 65 -0.05 -7.56 -6.45
CA GLN A 65 0.95 -8.38 -7.13
C GLN A 65 2.12 -7.55 -7.63
N GLU A 66 1.87 -6.39 -8.23
CA GLU A 66 2.91 -5.48 -8.71
C GLU A 66 3.76 -4.93 -7.55
N LEU A 67 3.12 -4.44 -6.48
CA LEU A 67 3.83 -3.92 -5.30
C LEU A 67 4.71 -4.99 -4.64
N ARG A 68 4.20 -6.22 -4.54
CA ARG A 68 4.96 -7.36 -4.02
C ARG A 68 6.16 -7.69 -4.90
N ALA A 69 5.97 -7.75 -6.22
CA ALA A 69 7.06 -8.02 -7.16
C ALA A 69 8.14 -6.92 -7.16
N GLU A 70 7.77 -5.66 -6.94
CA GLU A 70 8.75 -4.57 -6.81
C GLU A 70 9.46 -4.60 -5.46
N ALA A 71 8.76 -4.94 -4.38
CA ALA A 71 9.33 -5.06 -3.03
C ALA A 71 10.39 -6.17 -2.96
N GLU A 72 10.19 -7.29 -3.67
CA GLU A 72 11.15 -8.41 -3.74
C GLU A 72 12.46 -8.05 -4.49
N LYS A 73 12.50 -6.93 -5.24
CA LYS A 73 13.67 -6.50 -6.04
C LYS A 73 14.57 -5.49 -5.33
N VAL A 74 14.18 -5.00 -4.16
CA VAL A 74 14.86 -3.89 -3.47
C VAL A 74 15.32 -4.31 -2.07
N GLU A 75 16.29 -3.58 -1.54
CA GLU A 75 16.81 -3.83 -0.18
C GLU A 75 15.90 -3.21 0.89
N HIS A 76 15.27 -2.07 0.57
CA HIS A 76 14.44 -1.32 1.51
C HIS A 76 13.09 -0.95 0.91
N VAL A 77 12.04 -1.08 1.72
CA VAL A 77 10.70 -0.59 1.43
C VAL A 77 10.35 0.49 2.44
N TYR A 78 10.05 1.68 1.95
CA TYR A 78 9.59 2.82 2.74
C TYR A 78 8.09 3.00 2.53
N LEU A 79 7.34 3.02 3.64
CA LEU A 79 5.94 3.41 3.64
C LEU A 79 5.88 4.92 3.90
N ALA A 80 5.32 5.66 2.95
CA ALA A 80 5.18 7.11 3.02
C ALA A 80 3.72 7.55 2.84
N PRO A 81 2.80 7.06 3.68
CA PRO A 81 1.43 7.54 3.70
C PRO A 81 1.34 8.94 4.34
N ASP A 82 0.13 9.51 4.38
CA ASP A 82 -0.11 10.72 5.15
C ASP A 82 0.13 10.49 6.65
N PRO A 83 0.64 11.50 7.39
CA PRO A 83 0.90 11.38 8.82
C PRO A 83 -0.39 11.57 9.63
N ASP A 84 -1.43 10.82 9.30
CA ASP A 84 -2.69 10.79 10.02
C ASP A 84 -3.04 9.35 10.44
N ARG A 85 -4.26 9.13 10.94
CA ARG A 85 -4.67 7.81 11.45
C ARG A 85 -4.93 6.79 10.33
N GLU A 86 -5.24 7.28 9.13
CA GLU A 86 -5.71 6.49 8.00
C GLU A 86 -4.53 6.06 7.13
N GLY A 87 -3.51 6.91 7.04
CA GLY A 87 -2.22 6.62 6.43
C GLY A 87 -1.41 5.58 7.18
#